data_AF-A0A832TXZ9-F1
#
_entry.id   AF-A0A832TXZ9-F1
#
_cell.length_a   1.000
_cell.length_b   1.000
_cell.length_c   1.000
_cell.angle_alpha   90.00
_cell.angle_beta   90.00
_cell.angle_gamma   90.00
#
_symmetry.space_group_name_H-M   'P 1'
#
loop_
_entity.id
_entity.type
_entity.pdbx_description
1 polymer ?
#
loop_
_entity_poly.entity_id
_entity_poly.type
_entity_poly.pdbx_seq_one_letter_code
_entity_poly.pdbx_strand_id
1 'polypeptide(L)'
;MENGLITADGTKVLTVEEYDRFVKAMPAKFKPIFELNTITGLRYIELQRLYYNPSWYIERRNQIILPREAQKKVKQKVPKRTIDKLPTTFPYIIKAFQEGRRPPDRTSWWDNLSRWSEKADISPKVGPKTPRKTIESWMLKAGIPEIEIYSRQGHDPVTSLRHYQSLSFTDYEMRDIEKRLTEWGILRRGI
;
A
#
# COMPACT_ATOMS: atom_id res chain seq x y z
N MET A 1 -6.32 -10.83 21.30
CA MET A 1 -6.18 -9.43 21.79
C MET A 1 -6.11 -8.53 20.57
N GLU A 2 -7.02 -7.57 20.43
CA GLU A 2 -6.93 -6.57 19.36
C GLU A 2 -5.72 -5.69 19.62
N ASN A 3 -4.69 -5.77 18.77
CA ASN A 3 -3.42 -5.08 18.93
C ASN A 3 -3.49 -3.57 18.65
N GLY A 4 -4.68 -2.96 18.71
CA GLY A 4 -4.88 -1.52 18.48
C GLY A 4 -4.54 -1.02 17.06
N LEU A 5 -4.09 -1.90 16.16
CA LEU A 5 -3.70 -1.57 14.78
C LEU A 5 -4.90 -1.53 13.83
N ILE A 6 -5.92 -0.76 14.22
CA ILE A 6 -7.16 -0.58 13.47
C ILE A 6 -7.38 0.92 13.27
N THR A 7 -7.59 1.34 12.03
CA THR A 7 -7.92 2.74 11.74
C THR A 7 -9.32 3.09 12.23
N ALA A 8 -9.61 4.38 12.36
CA ALA A 8 -10.95 4.86 12.74
C ALA A 8 -12.12 4.34 11.87
N ASP A 9 -11.85 3.90 10.63
CA ASP A 9 -12.85 3.29 9.75
C ASP A 9 -12.88 1.75 9.79
N GLY A 10 -12.27 1.14 10.81
CA GLY A 10 -12.25 -0.31 11.03
C GLY A 10 -11.27 -1.07 10.15
N THR A 11 -10.37 -0.40 9.44
CA THR A 11 -9.41 -1.07 8.54
C THR A 11 -8.21 -1.57 9.36
N LYS A 12 -7.94 -2.87 9.29
CA LYS A 12 -6.71 -3.46 9.84
C LYS A 12 -5.48 -2.86 9.18
N VAL A 13 -4.52 -2.43 9.99
CA VAL A 13 -3.14 -2.09 9.62
C VAL A 13 -2.25 -3.28 10.00
N LEU A 14 -1.39 -3.69 9.07
CA LEU A 14 -0.53 -4.86 9.28
C LEU A 14 0.79 -4.45 9.95
N THR A 15 1.29 -5.28 10.86
CA THR A 15 2.72 -5.32 11.17
C THR A 15 3.50 -5.94 10.01
N VAL A 16 4.83 -5.87 10.03
CA VAL A 16 5.66 -6.55 9.01
C VAL A 16 5.45 -8.06 9.06
N GLU A 17 5.40 -8.64 10.27
CA GLU A 17 5.12 -10.06 10.46
C GLU A 17 3.74 -10.45 9.93
N GLU A 18 2.69 -9.69 10.25
CA GLU A 18 1.33 -9.94 9.73
C GLU A 18 1.29 -9.81 8.20
N TYR A 19 2.00 -8.84 7.62
CA TYR A 19 2.14 -8.71 6.17
C TYR A 19 2.79 -9.95 5.56
N ASP A 20 3.89 -10.44 6.12
CA ASP A 20 4.61 -11.61 5.60
C ASP A 20 3.77 -12.90 5.76
N ARG A 21 3.11 -13.10 6.91
CA ARG A 21 2.15 -14.20 7.11
C ARG A 21 1.01 -14.15 6.11
N PHE A 22 0.45 -12.97 5.87
CA PHE A 22 -0.62 -12.77 4.91
C PHE A 22 -0.18 -13.11 3.49
N VAL A 23 0.95 -12.57 3.02
CA VAL A 23 1.52 -12.86 1.70
C VAL A 23 1.84 -14.35 1.54
N LYS A 24 2.27 -15.03 2.60
CA LYS A 24 2.51 -16.49 2.59
C LYS A 24 1.22 -17.29 2.41
N ALA A 25 0.10 -16.85 3.00
CA ALA A 25 -1.21 -17.50 2.88
C ALA A 25 -1.86 -17.31 1.48
N MET A 26 -1.40 -16.32 0.71
CA MET A 26 -1.91 -16.02 -0.64
C MET A 26 -1.36 -16.98 -1.71
N PRO A 27 -2.18 -17.43 -2.68
CA PRO A 27 -1.69 -18.10 -3.87
C PRO A 27 -0.71 -17.21 -4.64
N ALA A 28 0.38 -17.80 -5.16
CA ALA A 28 1.48 -17.10 -5.81
C ALA A 28 1.03 -16.09 -6.87
N LYS A 29 0.04 -16.46 -7.70
CA LYS A 29 -0.51 -15.61 -8.77
C LYS A 29 -1.13 -14.28 -8.32
N PHE A 30 -1.44 -14.12 -7.03
CA PHE A 30 -2.01 -12.88 -6.48
C PHE A 30 -1.01 -12.04 -5.71
N LYS A 31 0.18 -12.59 -5.37
CA LYS A 31 1.18 -11.88 -4.57
C LYS A 31 1.65 -10.58 -5.24
N PRO A 32 1.94 -10.53 -6.56
CA PRO A 32 2.35 -9.27 -7.21
C PRO A 32 1.31 -8.16 -7.09
N ILE A 33 0.01 -8.49 -7.13
CA ILE A 33 -1.07 -7.52 -6.97
C ILE A 33 -1.03 -6.91 -5.57
N PHE A 34 -0.93 -7.74 -4.54
CA PHE A 34 -0.94 -7.28 -3.15
C PHE A 34 0.34 -6.53 -2.79
N GLU A 35 1.49 -7.05 -3.19
CA GLU A 35 2.80 -6.44 -2.96
C GLU A 35 2.91 -5.07 -3.63
N LEU A 36 2.57 -4.97 -4.92
CA LEU A 36 2.59 -3.69 -5.63
C LEU A 36 1.62 -2.69 -5.00
N ASN A 37 0.42 -3.14 -4.59
CA ASN A 37 -0.56 -2.28 -3.91
C ASN A 37 -0.01 -1.74 -2.58
N THR A 38 0.62 -2.60 -1.76
CA THR A 38 1.20 -2.16 -0.48
C THR A 38 2.35 -1.19 -0.72
N ILE A 39 3.31 -1.50 -1.60
CA ILE A 39 4.47 -0.62 -1.87
C ILE A 39 4.01 0.74 -2.39
N THR A 40 3.07 0.76 -3.33
CA THR A 40 2.62 2.01 -3.98
C THR A 40 1.59 2.78 -3.15
N GLY A 41 0.79 2.07 -2.35
CA GLY A 41 -0.37 2.62 -1.64
C GLY A 41 -1.51 3.05 -2.55
N LEU A 42 -1.57 2.58 -3.79
CA LEU A 42 -2.66 2.95 -4.70
C LEU A 42 -4.03 2.57 -4.12
N ARG A 43 -5.08 3.34 -4.43
CA ARG A 43 -6.44 2.82 -4.22
C ARG A 43 -6.59 1.59 -5.12
N TYR A 44 -7.32 0.58 -4.66
CA TYR A 44 -7.47 -0.65 -5.44
C TYR A 44 -7.98 -0.40 -6.88
N ILE A 45 -8.88 0.55 -7.07
CA ILE A 45 -9.35 0.94 -8.42
C ILE A 45 -8.25 1.62 -9.27
N GLU A 46 -7.34 2.36 -8.67
CA GLU A 46 -6.19 2.98 -9.36
C GLU A 46 -5.18 1.90 -9.76
N LEU A 47 -4.96 0.91 -8.90
CA LEU A 47 -4.15 -0.29 -9.19
C LEU A 47 -4.73 -1.08 -10.37
N GLN A 48 -6.05 -1.32 -10.37
CA GLN A 48 -6.73 -1.99 -11.49
C GLN A 48 -6.55 -1.21 -12.80
N ARG A 49 -6.58 0.13 -12.76
CA ARG A 49 -6.36 0.97 -13.95
C ARG A 49 -4.91 0.93 -14.41
N LEU A 50 -3.93 0.93 -13.48
CA LEU A 50 -2.51 0.80 -13.80
C LEU A 50 -2.22 -0.49 -14.59
N TYR A 51 -2.92 -1.58 -14.29
CA TYR A 51 -2.81 -2.84 -15.04
C TYR A 51 -3.17 -2.67 -16.54
N TYR A 52 -4.15 -1.83 -16.88
CA TYR A 52 -4.48 -1.56 -18.30
C TYR A 52 -3.69 -0.42 -18.92
N ASN A 53 -2.89 0.29 -18.12
CA ASN A 53 -2.18 1.48 -18.54
C ASN A 53 -0.71 1.39 -18.08
N PRO A 54 0.07 0.41 -18.58
CA PRO A 54 1.46 0.23 -18.16
C PRO A 54 2.34 1.45 -18.46
N SER A 55 1.97 2.27 -19.46
CA SER A 55 2.66 3.52 -19.81
C SER A 55 2.66 4.58 -18.70
N TRP A 56 1.83 4.42 -17.67
CA TRP A 56 1.86 5.28 -16.48
C TRP A 56 3.11 5.06 -15.62
N TYR A 57 3.76 3.90 -15.74
CA TYR A 57 5.06 3.67 -15.14
C TYR A 57 6.17 4.21 -16.03
N ILE A 58 6.94 5.13 -15.48
CA ILE A 58 8.10 5.75 -16.14
C ILE A 58 9.35 5.07 -15.61
N GLU A 59 9.73 3.98 -16.25
CA GLU A 59 10.85 3.11 -15.85
C GLU A 59 12.15 3.88 -15.62
N ARG A 60 12.53 4.76 -16.56
CA ARG A 60 13.74 5.61 -16.45
C ARG A 60 13.81 6.49 -15.20
N ARG A 61 12.65 6.80 -14.58
CA ARG A 61 12.57 7.60 -13.34
C ARG A 61 12.17 6.76 -12.13
N ASN A 62 11.87 5.47 -12.35
CA ASN A 62 11.27 4.58 -11.37
C ASN A 62 10.08 5.23 -10.63
N GLN A 63 9.11 5.72 -11.39
CA GLN A 63 7.96 6.49 -10.89
C GLN A 63 6.67 6.05 -11.58
N ILE A 64 5.56 6.05 -10.85
CA ILE A 64 4.23 5.95 -11.45
C ILE A 64 3.62 7.34 -11.50
N ILE A 65 3.19 7.77 -12.69
CA ILE A 65 2.48 9.01 -12.90
C ILE A 65 1.03 8.69 -13.19
N LEU A 66 0.15 9.02 -12.24
CA LEU A 66 -1.28 8.87 -12.43
C LEU A 66 -1.88 10.14 -13.03
N PRO A 67 -2.39 10.09 -14.28
CA PRO A 67 -3.07 11.21 -14.88
C PRO A 67 -4.47 11.39 -14.29
N ARG A 68 -5.18 12.43 -14.72
CA ARG A 68 -6.51 12.79 -14.18
C ARG A 68 -7.53 11.67 -14.38
N GLU A 69 -7.49 10.96 -15.50
CA GLU A 69 -8.38 9.83 -15.81
C GLU A 69 -8.19 8.63 -14.87
N ALA A 70 -6.99 8.49 -14.28
CA ALA A 70 -6.74 7.51 -13.24
C ALA A 70 -7.44 7.87 -11.92
N GLN A 71 -7.66 9.18 -11.68
CA GLN A 71 -8.13 9.77 -10.43
C GLN A 71 -9.58 10.27 -10.56
N LYS A 72 -10.52 9.39 -10.93
CA LYS A 72 -11.96 9.73 -11.07
C LYS A 72 -12.70 10.14 -9.78
N LYS A 73 -12.01 10.59 -8.73
CA LYS A 73 -12.64 11.02 -7.47
C LYS A 73 -13.19 12.44 -7.65
N VAL A 74 -14.51 12.59 -7.56
CA VAL A 74 -15.27 13.84 -7.83
C VAL A 74 -14.69 15.09 -7.13
N LYS A 75 -14.12 14.94 -5.93
CA LYS A 75 -13.56 16.06 -5.13
C LYS A 75 -12.05 16.29 -5.30
N GLN A 76 -11.33 15.46 -6.06
CA GLN A 76 -9.88 15.57 -6.17
C GLN A 76 -9.49 16.57 -7.27
N LYS A 77 -9.02 17.76 -6.85
CA LYS A 77 -8.69 18.89 -7.74
C LYS A 77 -7.26 18.85 -8.33
N VAL A 78 -6.37 18.02 -7.79
CA VAL A 78 -4.96 17.96 -8.23
C VAL A 78 -4.89 17.23 -9.58
N PRO A 79 -4.33 17.85 -10.64
CA PRO A 79 -4.40 17.31 -12.00
C PRO A 79 -3.55 16.05 -12.23
N LYS A 80 -2.53 15.80 -11.42
CA LYS A 80 -1.58 14.69 -11.57
C LYS A 80 -1.02 14.27 -10.20
N ARG A 81 -0.90 12.96 -9.98
CA ARG A 81 -0.30 12.37 -8.76
C ARG A 81 0.89 11.52 -9.16
N THR A 82 2.03 11.75 -8.53
CA THR A 82 3.24 10.95 -8.74
C THR A 82 3.47 10.05 -7.53
N ILE A 83 3.73 8.77 -7.78
CA ILE A 83 4.20 7.81 -6.79
C ILE A 83 5.68 7.60 -7.11
N ASP A 84 6.54 8.11 -6.24
CA ASP A 84 7.99 8.08 -6.35
C ASP A 84 8.61 7.19 -5.26
N LYS A 85 9.93 7.30 -5.04
CA LYS A 85 10.69 6.52 -4.04
C LYS A 85 10.31 5.02 -4.06
N LEU A 86 10.17 4.47 -5.27
CA LEU A 86 9.88 3.06 -5.47
C LEU A 86 11.18 2.24 -5.29
N PRO A 87 11.08 0.96 -4.88
CA PRO A 87 12.24 0.08 -4.75
C PRO A 87 13.06 0.03 -6.04
N THR A 88 14.38 -0.15 -5.94
CA THR A 88 15.24 -0.36 -7.13
C THR A 88 14.83 -1.61 -7.90
N THR A 89 14.24 -2.59 -7.22
CA THR A 89 13.67 -3.82 -7.79
C THR A 89 12.28 -3.64 -8.37
N PHE A 90 11.68 -2.45 -8.28
CA PHE A 90 10.31 -2.19 -8.73
C PHE A 90 10.05 -2.52 -10.22
N PRO A 91 10.99 -2.34 -11.17
CA PRO A 91 10.80 -2.81 -12.55
C PRO A 91 10.40 -4.29 -12.63
N TYR A 92 11.00 -5.15 -11.79
CA TYR A 92 10.66 -6.57 -11.74
C TYR A 92 9.29 -6.82 -11.12
N ILE A 93 8.95 -6.08 -10.05
CA ILE A 93 7.66 -6.18 -9.36
C ILE A 93 6.51 -5.77 -10.30
N ILE A 94 6.66 -4.64 -10.99
CA ILE A 94 5.62 -4.16 -11.92
C ILE A 94 5.53 -5.05 -13.16
N LYS A 95 6.63 -5.60 -13.67
CA LYS A 95 6.61 -6.58 -14.76
C LYS A 95 5.82 -7.83 -14.35
N ALA A 96 6.13 -8.41 -13.18
CA ALA A 96 5.40 -9.57 -12.65
C ALA A 96 3.91 -9.27 -12.41
N PHE A 97 3.57 -8.03 -12.01
CA PHE A 97 2.19 -7.59 -11.89
C PHE A 97 1.47 -7.51 -13.25
N GLN A 98 2.11 -6.94 -14.27
CA GLN A 98 1.51 -6.75 -15.61
C GLN A 98 1.37 -8.06 -16.38
N GLU A 99 2.39 -8.92 -16.35
CA GLU A 99 2.38 -10.23 -17.01
C GLU A 99 1.58 -11.28 -16.23
N GLY A 100 1.30 -11.01 -14.95
CA GLY A 100 0.59 -11.89 -14.06
C GLY A 100 -0.94 -11.85 -14.21
N ARG A 101 -1.62 -12.32 -13.17
CA ARG A 101 -3.08 -12.34 -13.13
C ARG A 101 -3.64 -10.92 -13.14
N ARG A 102 -4.60 -10.67 -14.03
CA ARG A 102 -5.46 -9.47 -14.00
C ARG A 102 -6.04 -9.25 -12.60
N PRO A 103 -5.90 -8.04 -12.01
CA PRO A 103 -6.51 -7.69 -10.74
C PRO A 103 -8.03 -7.99 -10.74
N PRO A 104 -8.53 -8.80 -9.78
CA PRO A 104 -9.97 -9.12 -9.69
C PRO A 104 -10.84 -7.87 -9.54
N ASP A 105 -12.14 -7.99 -9.78
CA ASP A 105 -13.08 -6.96 -9.34
C ASP A 105 -13.03 -6.79 -7.81
N ARG A 106 -13.58 -5.69 -7.32
CA ARG A 106 -13.47 -5.32 -5.90
C ARG A 106 -14.12 -6.34 -4.97
N THR A 107 -15.23 -6.94 -5.35
CA THR A 107 -15.97 -7.91 -4.53
C THR A 107 -15.19 -9.22 -4.45
N SER A 108 -14.79 -9.76 -5.60
CA SER A 108 -13.93 -10.95 -5.65
C SER A 108 -12.62 -10.75 -4.90
N TRP A 109 -12.05 -9.54 -4.97
CA TRP A 109 -10.83 -9.22 -4.22
C TRP A 109 -11.08 -9.19 -2.71
N TRP A 110 -12.18 -8.58 -2.26
CA TRP A 110 -12.58 -8.58 -0.85
C TRP A 110 -12.74 -10.00 -0.29
N ASP A 111 -13.43 -10.88 -1.01
CA ASP A 111 -13.66 -12.26 -0.60
C ASP A 111 -12.35 -13.06 -0.51
N ASN A 112 -11.48 -12.88 -1.51
CA ASN A 112 -10.17 -13.52 -1.51
C ASN A 112 -9.32 -13.06 -0.32
N LEU A 113 -9.22 -11.75 -0.07
CA LEU A 113 -8.46 -11.22 1.06
C LEU A 113 -9.03 -11.70 2.41
N SER A 114 -10.36 -11.77 2.52
CA SER A 114 -11.04 -12.28 3.71
C SER A 114 -10.67 -13.74 3.99
N ARG A 115 -10.70 -14.61 2.97
CA ARG A 115 -10.31 -16.03 3.08
C ARG A 115 -8.83 -16.19 3.45
N TRP A 116 -7.96 -15.35 2.92
CA TRP A 116 -6.52 -15.41 3.25
C TRP A 116 -6.21 -14.84 4.63
N SER A 117 -7.05 -13.95 5.14
CA SER A 117 -6.93 -13.44 6.52
C SER A 117 -7.18 -14.56 7.54
N GLU A 118 -8.20 -15.38 7.30
CA GLU A 118 -8.49 -16.56 8.13
C GLU A 118 -7.32 -17.55 8.10
N LYS A 119 -6.75 -17.82 6.91
CA LYS A 119 -5.57 -18.68 6.78
C LYS A 119 -4.31 -18.14 7.45
N ALA A 120 -4.17 -16.82 7.52
CA ALA A 120 -3.04 -16.15 8.13
C ALA A 120 -3.23 -15.86 9.62
N ASP A 121 -4.40 -16.21 10.18
CA ASP A 121 -4.81 -15.88 11.55
C ASP A 121 -4.69 -14.37 11.85
N ILE A 122 -5.32 -13.56 10.99
CA ILE A 122 -5.34 -12.09 11.09
C ILE A 122 -6.77 -11.60 11.33
N SER A 123 -6.94 -10.88 12.43
CA SER A 123 -8.19 -10.22 12.81
C SER A 123 -7.93 -8.77 13.25
N PRO A 124 -8.74 -7.78 12.82
CA PRO A 124 -9.79 -7.88 11.79
C PRO A 124 -9.26 -8.28 10.40
N LYS A 125 -10.16 -8.79 9.54
CA LYS A 125 -9.80 -9.28 8.21
C LYS A 125 -9.17 -8.19 7.34
N VAL A 126 -8.17 -8.57 6.55
CA VAL A 126 -7.55 -7.73 5.52
C VAL A 126 -8.56 -7.39 4.44
N GLY A 127 -8.67 -6.11 4.12
CA GLY A 127 -9.51 -5.61 3.02
C GLY A 127 -8.69 -4.88 1.93
N PRO A 128 -9.30 -4.50 0.80
CA PRO A 128 -8.65 -3.73 -0.27
C PRO A 128 -8.12 -2.36 0.17
N LYS A 129 -8.54 -1.85 1.33
CA LYS A 129 -7.98 -0.63 1.94
C LYS A 129 -6.73 -0.90 2.78
N THR A 130 -6.57 -2.12 3.31
CA THR A 130 -5.48 -2.50 4.22
C THR A 130 -4.08 -2.26 3.63
N PRO A 131 -3.76 -2.65 2.37
CA PRO A 131 -2.44 -2.36 1.79
C PRO A 131 -2.04 -0.89 1.88
N ARG A 132 -2.95 -0.02 1.43
CA ARG A 132 -2.75 1.43 1.42
C ARG A 132 -2.64 2.01 2.83
N LYS A 133 -3.53 1.61 3.74
CA LYS A 133 -3.49 2.08 5.14
C LYS A 133 -2.25 1.60 5.88
N THR A 134 -1.76 0.41 5.54
CA THR A 134 -0.52 -0.16 6.10
C THR A 134 0.68 0.68 5.71
N ILE A 135 0.93 0.89 4.41
CA ILE A 135 2.09 1.68 3.99
C ILE A 135 2.00 3.13 4.45
N GLU A 136 0.81 3.73 4.46
CA GLU A 136 0.59 5.09 5.01
C GLU A 136 1.00 5.16 6.48
N SER A 137 0.58 4.18 7.28
CA SER A 137 0.90 4.13 8.71
C SER A 137 2.39 3.88 8.95
N TRP A 138 3.00 2.97 8.19
CA TRP A 138 4.42 2.67 8.28
C TRP A 138 5.28 3.89 7.96
N MET A 139 5.01 4.56 6.84
CA MET A 139 5.75 5.76 6.44
C MET A 139 5.62 6.86 7.49
N LEU A 140 4.40 7.10 8.00
CA LEU A 140 4.15 8.14 9.00
C LEU A 140 4.91 7.84 10.30
N LYS A 141 4.82 6.61 10.80
CA LYS A 141 5.44 6.22 12.07
C LYS A 141 6.96 6.13 11.97
N ALA A 142 7.51 5.82 10.79
CA ALA A 142 8.94 5.87 10.52
C ALA A 142 9.48 7.30 10.29
N GLY A 143 8.65 8.34 10.45
CA GLY A 143 9.06 9.74 10.40
C GLY A 143 9.22 10.32 8.99
N ILE A 144 8.66 9.69 7.96
CA ILE A 144 8.64 10.28 6.61
C ILE A 144 7.74 11.53 6.63
N PRO A 145 8.19 12.67 6.07
CA PRO A 145 7.43 13.90 6.11
C PRO A 145 6.00 13.73 5.58
N GLU A 146 5.02 14.19 6.34
CA GLU A 146 3.60 14.04 6.03
C GLU A 146 3.23 14.55 4.63
N ILE A 147 3.82 15.67 4.21
CA ILE A 147 3.59 16.26 2.89
C ILE A 147 3.95 15.30 1.74
N GLU A 148 5.02 14.51 1.90
CA GLU A 148 5.42 13.51 0.91
C GLU A 148 4.42 12.37 0.87
N ILE A 149 3.97 11.90 2.04
CA ILE A 149 2.95 10.85 2.17
C ILE A 149 1.65 11.33 1.51
N TYR A 150 1.18 12.53 1.83
CA TYR A 150 -0.08 13.08 1.32
C TYR A 150 -0.02 13.33 -0.19
N SER A 151 1.13 13.77 -0.71
CA SER A 151 1.39 13.91 -2.14
C SER A 151 1.32 12.55 -2.85
N ARG A 152 2.07 11.55 -2.35
CA ARG A 152 2.10 10.17 -2.89
C ARG A 152 0.71 9.54 -2.91
N GLN A 153 -0.06 9.76 -1.85
CA GLN A 153 -1.35 9.13 -1.64
C GLN A 153 -2.51 9.93 -2.25
N GLY A 154 -2.35 11.24 -2.45
CA GLY A 154 -3.42 12.12 -2.89
C GLY A 154 -4.52 12.25 -1.84
N HIS A 155 -4.12 12.54 -0.60
CA HIS A 155 -4.99 12.88 0.53
C HIS A 155 -4.89 14.37 0.89
N ASP A 156 -5.89 14.86 1.59
CA ASP A 156 -5.86 16.15 2.28
C ASP A 156 -5.32 15.94 3.72
N PRO A 157 -4.38 16.77 4.22
CA PRO A 157 -3.78 16.65 5.55
C PRO A 157 -4.78 16.41 6.69
N VAL A 158 -5.94 17.06 6.66
CA VAL A 158 -6.94 17.00 7.76
C VAL A 158 -7.55 15.61 7.92
N THR A 159 -7.68 14.87 6.81
CA THR A 159 -8.29 13.52 6.83
C THR A 159 -7.30 12.47 7.37
N SER A 160 -6.01 12.67 7.15
CA SER A 160 -4.97 11.70 7.54
C SER A 160 -4.72 11.67 9.05
N LEU A 161 -4.71 12.84 9.71
CA LEU A 161 -4.38 12.93 11.15
C LEU A 161 -5.27 12.03 12.02
N ARG A 162 -6.59 11.99 11.74
CA ARG A 162 -7.58 11.20 12.49
C ARG A 162 -7.43 9.68 12.32
N HIS A 163 -6.76 9.21 11.28
CA HIS A 163 -6.65 7.78 11.00
C HIS A 163 -5.45 7.11 11.68
N TYR A 164 -4.43 7.89 12.09
CA TYR A 164 -3.14 7.34 12.49
C TYR A 164 -2.71 7.67 13.93
N GLN A 165 -3.40 8.61 14.59
CA GLN A 165 -3.11 9.00 15.98
C GLN A 165 -3.25 7.83 16.98
N SER A 166 -4.17 6.91 16.74
CA SER A 166 -4.43 5.77 17.65
C SER A 166 -3.56 4.55 17.40
N LEU A 167 -2.80 4.50 16.30
CA LEU A 167 -1.96 3.35 15.99
C LEU A 167 -0.69 3.42 16.84
N SER A 168 -0.47 2.40 17.67
CA SER A 168 0.73 2.25 18.48
C SER A 168 1.43 0.96 18.07
N PHE A 169 2.58 1.08 17.44
CA PHE A 169 3.48 -0.04 17.19
C PHE A 169 4.46 -0.14 18.36
N THR A 170 4.82 -1.36 18.74
CA THR A 170 5.91 -1.63 19.68
C THR A 170 7.27 -1.26 19.06
N ASP A 171 8.29 -1.13 19.90
CA ASP A 171 9.67 -0.85 19.43
C ASP A 171 10.22 -1.96 18.51
N TYR A 172 9.76 -3.20 18.67
CA TYR A 172 10.13 -4.30 17.78
C TYR A 172 9.48 -4.15 16.40
N GLU A 173 8.17 -3.91 16.37
CA GLU A 173 7.44 -3.68 15.12
C GLU A 173 7.96 -2.44 14.39
N MET A 174 8.30 -1.37 15.12
CA MET A 174 8.91 -0.17 14.53
C MET A 174 10.25 -0.46 13.88
N ARG A 175 11.12 -1.26 14.51
CA ARG A 175 12.40 -1.67 13.91
C ARG A 175 12.20 -2.46 12.62
N ASP A 176 11.24 -3.38 12.59
CA ASP A 176 10.93 -4.16 11.39
C ASP A 176 10.34 -3.30 10.27
N ILE A 177 9.45 -2.36 10.62
CA ILE A 177 8.87 -1.39 9.68
C ILE A 177 9.97 -0.56 9.02
N GLU A 178 10.86 0.02 9.81
CA GLU A 178 11.96 0.84 9.30
C GLU A 178 12.86 0.02 8.38
N LYS A 179 13.24 -1.20 8.80
CA LYS A 179 14.02 -2.13 7.97
C LYS A 179 13.32 -2.41 6.64
N ARG A 180 12.03 -2.78 6.66
CA ARG A 180 11.26 -3.08 5.44
C ARG A 180 11.14 -1.86 4.52
N LEU A 181 10.90 -0.68 5.07
CA LEU A 181 10.84 0.55 4.29
C LEU A 181 12.19 0.92 3.66
N THR A 182 13.31 0.65 4.36
CA THR A 182 14.65 0.84 3.83
C THR A 182 14.99 -0.18 2.75
N GLU A 183 14.63 -1.45 2.92
CA GLU A 183 14.76 -2.49 1.88
C GLU A 183 13.96 -2.13 0.62
N TRP A 184 12.78 -1.52 0.80
CA TRP A 184 11.97 -0.97 -0.30
C TRP A 184 12.46 0.38 -0.83
N GLY A 185 13.53 0.96 -0.27
CA GLY A 185 14.07 2.26 -0.69
C GLY A 185 13.14 3.46 -0.46
N ILE A 186 12.06 3.26 0.31
CA ILE A 186 11.07 4.29 0.66
C ILE A 186 11.61 5.15 1.80
N LEU A 187 12.18 4.51 2.82
CA LEU A 187 12.89 5.20 3.91
C LEU A 187 14.38 5.27 3.57
N ARG A 188 14.86 6.49 3.33
CA ARG A 188 16.29 6.78 3.19
C ARG A 188 16.76 7.46 4.47
N ARG A 189 17.51 6.74 5.30
CA ARG A 189 18.32 7.40 6.32
C ARG A 189 19.50 8.04 5.60
N GLY A 190 19.78 9.30 5.91
CA GLY A 190 20.97 9.98 5.40
C GLY A 190 22.17 9.08 5.65
N ILE A 191 22.93 8.82 4.59
CA ILE A 191 24.30 8.30 4.70
C ILE A 191 25.15 9.44 5.24
#